data_AF-A0A965PTP2-F1
#
_entry.id   AF-A0A965PTP2-F1
#
_cell.length_a   1.000
_cell.length_b   1.000
_cell.length_c   1.000
_cell.angle_alpha   90.00
_cell.angle_beta   90.00
_cell.angle_gamma   90.00
#
_symmetry.space_group_name_H-M   'P 1'
#
loop_
_entity.id
_entity.type
_entity.pdbx_description
1 polymer ?
#
loop_
_entity_poly.entity_id
_entity_poly.type
_entity_poly.pdbx_seq_one_letter_code
_entity_poly.pdbx_strand_id
1 'polypeptide(L)'
;MPTIITASELRTILGVSSSLYNDAYLNDIIDASENLVLPMLVTFQTKINKVRLEDNVAYFTSATIQEFTEGQSVVITGCGSPFNGTHTVLADGLSDYEFAVAITNADILEKNIIPAGNAALSGLSTYVGNPNAEAAILAISVEIFQSRTAAGGSIEGVDFAWLSPLKSFSPEPPLVDQSKA
;
A
#
# COMPACT_ATOMS: atom_id res chain seq x y z
N MET A 1 -1.26 -4.71 -9.19
CA MET A 1 -1.34 -3.55 -10.10
C MET A 1 -1.79 -2.40 -9.24
N PRO A 2 -0.96 -1.37 -9.12
CA PRO A 2 -1.22 -0.23 -8.25
C PRO A 2 -2.56 0.43 -8.54
N THR A 3 -3.19 0.90 -7.48
CA THR A 3 -4.53 1.48 -7.54
C THR A 3 -4.56 2.95 -7.11
N ILE A 4 -3.58 3.40 -6.32
CA ILE A 4 -3.55 4.77 -5.78
C ILE A 4 -2.56 5.67 -6.51
N ILE A 5 -1.36 5.18 -6.80
CA ILE A 5 -0.34 5.93 -7.57
C ILE A 5 0.19 5.08 -8.72
N THR A 6 0.79 5.74 -9.70
CA THR A 6 1.36 5.11 -10.89
C THR A 6 2.88 5.01 -10.83
N ALA A 7 3.44 4.06 -11.58
CA ALA A 7 4.89 3.96 -11.78
C ALA A 7 5.50 5.26 -12.35
N SER A 8 4.75 6.01 -13.16
CA SER A 8 5.22 7.27 -13.74
C SER A 8 5.38 8.37 -12.68
N GLU A 9 4.44 8.46 -11.73
CA GLU A 9 4.51 9.41 -10.63
C GLU A 9 5.69 9.08 -9.71
N LEU A 10 5.82 7.81 -9.31
CA LEU A 10 6.95 7.36 -8.49
C LEU A 10 8.29 7.62 -9.21
N ARG A 11 8.37 7.32 -10.51
CA ARG A 11 9.57 7.57 -11.31
C ARG A 11 9.97 9.05 -11.33
N THR A 12 8.98 9.93 -11.46
CA THR A 12 9.20 11.39 -11.46
C THR A 12 9.80 11.85 -10.14
N ILE A 13 9.33 11.32 -9.01
CA ILE A 13 9.86 11.67 -7.69
C ILE A 13 11.26 11.09 -7.45
N LEU A 14 11.49 9.84 -7.86
CA LEU A 14 12.80 9.20 -7.73
C LEU A 14 13.87 9.80 -8.65
N GLY A 15 13.47 10.53 -9.71
CA GLY A 15 14.39 11.08 -10.71
C GLY A 15 15.08 10.01 -11.57
N VAL A 16 14.44 8.84 -11.73
CA VAL A 16 15.03 7.69 -12.45
C VAL A 16 14.46 7.53 -13.86
N SER A 17 15.17 6.84 -14.74
CA SER A 17 14.74 6.60 -16.13
C SER A 17 13.99 5.27 -16.28
N SER A 18 13.00 5.23 -17.18
CA SER A 18 12.29 4.02 -17.59
C SER A 18 13.20 2.97 -18.22
N SER A 19 14.34 3.40 -18.78
CA SER A 19 15.35 2.51 -19.37
C SER A 19 16.13 1.71 -18.32
N LEU A 20 16.22 2.22 -17.09
CA LEU A 20 16.95 1.59 -15.99
C LEU A 20 16.00 0.87 -15.03
N TYR A 21 14.81 1.45 -14.79
CA TYR A 21 13.78 0.87 -13.95
C TYR A 21 12.45 0.82 -14.71
N ASN A 22 12.07 -0.39 -15.13
CA ASN A 22 10.84 -0.60 -15.87
C ASN A 22 9.58 -0.44 -14.98
N ASP A 23 8.43 -0.26 -15.60
CA ASP A 23 7.16 -0.04 -14.88
C ASP A 23 6.78 -1.23 -14.00
N ALA A 24 7.07 -2.47 -14.42
CA ALA A 24 6.79 -3.66 -13.63
C ALA A 24 7.53 -3.64 -12.28
N TYR A 25 8.81 -3.31 -12.28
CA TYR A 25 9.62 -3.21 -11.07
C TYR A 25 9.12 -2.12 -10.12
N LEU A 26 8.73 -0.96 -10.65
CA LEU A 26 8.17 0.13 -9.83
C LEU A 26 6.77 -0.22 -9.32
N ASN A 27 5.94 -0.90 -10.13
CA ASN A 27 4.63 -1.38 -9.71
C ASN A 27 4.74 -2.38 -8.55
N ASP A 28 5.75 -3.27 -8.55
CA ASP A 28 5.96 -4.20 -7.43
C ASP A 28 6.31 -3.47 -6.12
N ILE A 29 6.97 -2.32 -6.20
CA ILE A 29 7.28 -1.47 -5.04
C ILE A 29 6.03 -0.75 -4.55
N ILE A 30 5.21 -0.24 -5.48
CA ILE A 30 3.95 0.43 -5.14
C ILE A 30 2.96 -0.58 -4.55
N ASP A 31 2.82 -1.77 -5.15
CA ASP A 31 1.96 -2.84 -4.64
C ASP A 31 2.37 -3.23 -3.20
N ALA A 32 3.66 -3.29 -2.89
CA ALA A 32 4.13 -3.53 -1.52
C ALA A 32 3.71 -2.39 -0.56
N SER A 33 3.80 -1.14 -1.00
CA SER A 33 3.41 0.03 -0.21
C SER A 33 1.89 0.07 0.03
N GLU A 34 1.10 -0.18 -1.01
CA GLU A 34 -0.37 -0.24 -0.93
C GLU A 34 -0.83 -1.35 0.03
N ASN A 35 -0.21 -2.53 -0.01
CA ASN A 35 -0.52 -3.63 0.90
C ASN A 35 -0.23 -3.31 2.38
N LEU A 36 0.59 -2.30 2.68
CA LEU A 36 0.85 -1.83 4.04
C LEU A 36 -0.08 -0.69 4.45
N VAL A 37 -0.29 0.29 3.56
CA VAL A 37 -1.05 1.51 3.89
C VAL A 37 -2.55 1.28 3.83
N LEU A 38 -3.04 0.61 2.78
CA LEU A 38 -4.48 0.48 2.54
C LEU A 38 -5.23 -0.21 3.70
N PRO A 39 -4.69 -1.24 4.37
CA PRO A 39 -5.32 -1.83 5.55
C PRO A 39 -5.46 -0.88 6.75
N MET A 40 -4.66 0.20 6.82
CA MET A 40 -4.71 1.20 7.89
C MET A 40 -5.72 2.31 7.62
N LEU A 41 -6.14 2.48 6.37
CA LEU A 41 -7.12 3.48 6.00
C LEU A 41 -8.53 3.05 6.43
N VAL A 42 -9.36 4.04 6.76
CA VAL A 42 -10.75 3.77 7.12
C VAL A 42 -11.47 3.28 5.87
N THR A 43 -11.87 2.02 5.91
CA THR A 43 -12.67 1.39 4.88
C THR A 43 -13.93 0.86 5.55
N PHE A 44 -15.05 0.85 4.82
CA PHE A 44 -16.23 0.14 5.27
C PHE A 44 -15.91 -1.36 5.24
N GLN A 45 -15.54 -1.89 6.40
CA GLN A 45 -15.26 -3.29 6.62
C GLN A 45 -15.89 -3.75 7.94
N THR A 46 -16.22 -5.03 8.00
CA THR A 46 -16.78 -5.65 9.20
C THR A 46 -16.21 -7.04 9.40
N LYS A 47 -16.11 -7.48 10.66
CA LYS A 47 -15.63 -8.81 11.01
C LYS A 47 -16.78 -9.80 10.99
N ILE A 48 -16.56 -10.96 10.38
CA ILE A 48 -17.58 -12.01 10.23
C ILE A 48 -17.37 -13.06 11.32
N ASN A 49 -18.39 -13.26 12.15
CA ASN A 49 -18.37 -14.26 13.22
C ASN A 49 -19.00 -15.58 12.81
N LYS A 50 -19.97 -15.54 11.90
CA LYS A 50 -20.73 -16.72 11.48
C LYS A 50 -21.07 -16.66 10.02
N VAL A 51 -21.24 -17.85 9.44
CA VAL A 51 -21.74 -18.03 8.08
C VAL A 51 -22.74 -19.18 8.03
N ARG A 52 -23.75 -19.03 7.19
CA ARG A 52 -24.66 -20.10 6.79
C ARG A 52 -24.99 -19.96 5.31
N LEU A 53 -25.41 -21.05 4.67
CA LEU A 53 -25.85 -21.05 3.28
C LEU A 53 -27.10 -21.89 3.17
N GLU A 54 -28.17 -21.29 2.65
CA GLU A 54 -29.48 -21.92 2.46
C GLU A 54 -30.04 -21.46 1.12
N ASP A 55 -30.53 -22.40 0.30
CA ASP A 55 -31.20 -22.10 -0.98
C ASP A 55 -30.36 -21.23 -1.93
N ASN A 56 -29.04 -21.47 -1.97
CA ASN A 56 -28.06 -20.70 -2.73
C ASN A 56 -27.87 -19.23 -2.29
N VAL A 57 -28.32 -18.88 -1.08
CA VAL A 57 -28.07 -17.59 -0.44
C VAL A 57 -27.17 -17.81 0.77
N ALA A 58 -26.00 -17.16 0.76
CA ALA A 58 -25.09 -17.18 1.89
C ALA A 58 -25.33 -15.95 2.77
N TYR A 59 -25.49 -16.19 4.07
CA TYR A 59 -25.70 -15.16 5.07
C TYR A 59 -24.47 -15.05 5.96
N PHE A 60 -24.09 -13.82 6.24
CA PHE A 60 -22.89 -13.47 6.99
C PHE A 60 -23.29 -12.63 8.19
N THR A 61 -23.06 -13.16 9.39
CA THR A 61 -23.31 -12.40 10.63
C THR A 61 -22.04 -11.68 11.06
N SER A 62 -22.12 -10.36 11.24
CA SER A 62 -21.01 -9.53 11.65
C SER A 62 -20.89 -9.37 13.17
N ALA A 63 -19.69 -9.04 13.65
CA ALA A 63 -19.42 -8.72 15.05
C ALA A 63 -19.84 -7.30 15.43
N THR A 64 -19.85 -6.40 14.45
CA THR A 64 -20.14 -4.96 14.59
C THR A 64 -21.16 -4.55 13.54
N ILE A 65 -21.77 -3.38 13.74
CA ILE A 65 -22.67 -2.80 12.74
C ILE A 65 -21.96 -2.72 11.39
N GLN A 66 -22.62 -3.20 10.36
CA GLN A 66 -22.17 -3.18 8.97
C GLN A 66 -22.85 -2.02 8.24
N GLU A 67 -22.12 -1.35 7.35
CA GLU A 67 -22.56 -0.15 6.61
C GLU A 67 -22.74 -0.44 5.11
N PHE A 68 -22.88 -1.71 4.73
CA PHE A 68 -23.12 -2.12 3.35
C PHE A 68 -24.56 -1.85 2.95
N THR A 69 -24.72 -1.52 1.68
CA THR A 69 -26.02 -1.30 1.03
C THR A 69 -26.20 -2.29 -0.12
N GLU A 70 -27.46 -2.53 -0.50
CA GLU A 70 -27.81 -3.40 -1.62
C GLU A 70 -27.05 -3.03 -2.89
N GLY A 71 -26.60 -4.04 -3.65
CA GLY A 71 -25.91 -3.85 -4.93
C GLY A 71 -24.44 -3.47 -4.80
N GLN A 72 -23.97 -3.16 -3.59
CA GLN A 72 -22.55 -2.98 -3.35
C GLN A 72 -21.79 -4.29 -3.48
N SER A 73 -20.59 -4.22 -4.04
CA SER A 73 -19.70 -5.36 -4.14
C SER A 73 -18.78 -5.38 -2.92
N VAL A 74 -18.65 -6.53 -2.26
CA VAL A 74 -17.86 -6.75 -1.05
C VAL A 74 -16.88 -7.91 -1.27
N VAL A 75 -15.65 -7.74 -0.79
CA VAL A 75 -14.61 -8.78 -0.77
C VAL A 75 -14.65 -9.48 0.58
N ILE A 76 -14.90 -10.78 0.55
CA ILE A 76 -14.99 -11.66 1.71
C ILE A 76 -13.74 -12.54 1.79
N THR A 77 -13.09 -12.55 2.94
CA THR A 77 -11.88 -13.33 3.22
C THR A 77 -11.95 -13.99 4.60
N GLY A 78 -11.21 -15.08 4.80
CA GLY A 78 -11.12 -15.76 6.10
C GLY A 78 -12.34 -16.63 6.48
N CYS A 79 -13.35 -16.76 5.62
CA CYS A 79 -14.54 -17.60 5.84
C CYS A 79 -14.44 -19.00 5.18
N GLY A 80 -13.45 -19.19 4.31
CA GLY A 80 -13.21 -20.44 3.56
C GLY A 80 -14.15 -20.62 2.37
N SER A 81 -14.04 -21.74 1.65
CA SER A 81 -14.96 -22.08 0.56
C SER A 81 -16.32 -22.52 1.11
N PRO A 82 -17.46 -22.16 0.49
CA PRO A 82 -17.61 -21.37 -0.74
C PRO A 82 -17.71 -19.84 -0.52
N PHE A 83 -17.52 -19.38 0.72
CA PHE A 83 -17.83 -18.02 1.16
C PHE A 83 -16.81 -16.94 0.76
N ASN A 84 -15.54 -17.31 0.61
CA ASN A 84 -14.51 -16.37 0.20
C ASN A 84 -14.67 -15.98 -1.26
N GLY A 85 -14.55 -14.69 -1.56
CA GLY A 85 -14.70 -14.18 -2.91
C GLY A 85 -15.12 -12.73 -2.94
N THR A 86 -15.40 -12.21 -4.13
CA THR A 86 -16.06 -10.91 -4.31
C THR A 86 -17.51 -11.17 -4.67
N HIS A 87 -18.42 -10.58 -3.90
CA HIS A 87 -19.84 -10.85 -4.02
C HIS A 87 -20.64 -9.54 -3.96
N THR A 88 -21.80 -9.54 -4.59
CA THR A 88 -22.75 -8.43 -4.51
C THR A 88 -23.71 -8.66 -3.34
N VAL A 89 -23.89 -7.63 -2.51
CA VAL A 89 -24.82 -7.61 -1.39
C VAL A 89 -26.26 -7.60 -1.92
N LEU A 90 -27.09 -8.50 -1.40
CA LEU A 90 -28.51 -8.60 -1.73
C LEU A 90 -29.36 -7.66 -0.85
N ALA A 91 -30.55 -7.32 -1.32
CA ALA A 91 -31.55 -6.58 -0.53
C ALA A 91 -32.06 -7.44 0.64
N ASP A 92 -32.38 -8.70 0.34
CA ASP A 92 -32.90 -9.65 1.29
C ASP A 92 -31.80 -10.12 2.24
N GLY A 93 -32.07 -10.14 3.54
CA GLY A 93 -31.08 -10.51 4.56
C GLY A 93 -30.09 -9.41 4.90
N LEU A 94 -30.39 -8.15 4.56
CA LEU A 94 -29.60 -6.99 4.96
C LEU A 94 -30.15 -6.36 6.26
N SER A 95 -29.31 -6.28 7.28
CA SER A 95 -29.59 -5.63 8.57
C SER A 95 -28.29 -5.11 9.20
N ASP A 96 -28.37 -4.42 10.33
CA ASP A 96 -27.18 -3.88 11.02
C ASP A 96 -26.10 -4.93 11.30
N TYR A 97 -26.46 -6.21 11.50
CA TYR A 97 -25.51 -7.27 11.85
C TYR A 97 -25.51 -8.47 10.89
N GLU A 98 -26.24 -8.39 9.79
CA GLU A 98 -26.31 -9.46 8.79
C GLU A 98 -26.34 -8.87 7.39
N PHE A 99 -25.62 -9.49 6.47
CA PHE A 99 -25.77 -9.25 5.04
C PHE A 99 -25.78 -10.59 4.31
N ALA A 100 -26.44 -10.63 3.14
CA ALA A 100 -26.53 -11.82 2.33
C ALA A 100 -25.96 -11.61 0.93
N VAL A 101 -25.46 -12.69 0.34
CA VAL A 101 -24.96 -12.72 -1.04
C VAL A 101 -25.40 -14.01 -1.74
N ALA A 102 -25.48 -13.98 -3.06
CA ALA A 102 -25.77 -15.18 -3.85
C ALA A 102 -24.53 -16.08 -3.96
N ILE A 103 -24.65 -17.34 -3.53
CA ILE A 103 -23.63 -18.38 -3.67
C ILE A 103 -24.30 -19.70 -4.00
N THR A 104 -24.06 -20.22 -5.21
CA THR A 104 -24.57 -21.54 -5.61
C THR A 104 -23.69 -22.64 -5.01
N ASN A 105 -24.18 -23.30 -3.98
CA ASN A 105 -23.55 -24.45 -3.33
C ASN A 105 -24.60 -25.25 -2.55
N ALA A 106 -24.27 -26.48 -2.15
CA ALA A 106 -25.10 -27.21 -1.19
C ALA A 106 -25.23 -26.42 0.13
N ASP A 107 -26.39 -26.57 0.79
CA ASP A 107 -26.66 -25.88 2.06
C ASP A 107 -25.59 -26.20 3.11
N ILE A 108 -25.24 -25.16 3.86
CA ILE A 108 -24.25 -25.22 4.93
C ILE A 108 -24.91 -24.70 6.19
N LEU A 109 -25.06 -25.58 7.18
CA LEU A 109 -25.53 -25.22 8.51
C LEU A 109 -24.67 -24.11 9.11
N GLU A 110 -25.29 -23.22 9.88
CA GLU A 110 -24.59 -22.15 10.58
C GLU A 110 -23.36 -22.67 11.33
N LYS A 111 -22.22 -22.02 11.07
CA LYS A 111 -20.95 -22.30 11.77
C LYS A 111 -20.28 -21.00 12.19
N ASN A 112 -19.56 -21.06 13.31
CA ASN A 112 -18.69 -19.98 13.75
C ASN A 112 -17.41 -19.93 12.89
N ILE A 113 -16.90 -18.72 12.68
CA ILE A 113 -15.64 -18.44 11.99
C ILE A 113 -14.62 -17.97 13.02
N ILE A 114 -13.55 -18.75 13.21
CA ILE A 114 -12.48 -18.48 14.17
C ILE A 114 -11.12 -18.77 13.50
N PRO A 115 -10.19 -17.79 13.43
CA PRO A 115 -10.38 -16.36 13.74
C PRO A 115 -11.44 -15.73 12.81
N ALA A 116 -12.02 -14.61 13.22
CA ALA A 116 -13.11 -13.95 12.48
C ALA A 116 -12.72 -13.64 11.03
N GLY A 117 -13.65 -13.84 10.11
CA GLY A 117 -13.50 -13.45 8.71
C GLY A 117 -13.57 -11.94 8.54
N ASN A 118 -13.37 -11.47 7.31
CA ASN A 118 -13.43 -10.05 6.97
C ASN A 118 -14.27 -9.84 5.71
N ALA A 119 -15.26 -8.96 5.79
CA ALA A 119 -15.92 -8.37 4.62
C ALA A 119 -15.48 -6.92 4.51
N ALA A 120 -15.06 -6.50 3.33
CA ALA A 120 -14.73 -5.11 3.03
C ALA A 120 -15.38 -4.70 1.70
N LEU A 121 -15.83 -3.45 1.59
CA LEU A 121 -16.33 -2.93 0.33
C LEU A 121 -15.27 -3.07 -0.78
N SER A 122 -15.63 -3.68 -1.90
CA SER A 122 -14.73 -3.84 -3.05
C SER A 122 -14.66 -2.51 -3.81
N GLY A 123 -13.44 -2.07 -4.09
CA GLY A 123 -13.19 -0.76 -4.69
C GLY A 123 -12.56 0.16 -3.66
N LEU A 124 -11.22 0.14 -3.63
CA LEU A 124 -10.36 1.09 -2.92
C LEU A 124 -10.49 2.54 -3.46
N SER A 125 -11.57 2.85 -4.19
CA SER A 125 -11.77 4.12 -4.88
C SER A 125 -12.07 5.30 -3.94
N THR A 126 -12.18 5.06 -2.63
CA THR A 126 -12.40 6.16 -1.66
C THR A 126 -11.15 7.05 -1.51
N TYR A 127 -9.96 6.53 -1.81
CA TYR A 127 -8.69 7.25 -1.60
C TYR A 127 -7.90 7.55 -2.87
N VAL A 128 -8.39 7.15 -4.04
CA VAL A 128 -7.82 7.62 -5.32
C VAL A 128 -8.07 9.12 -5.44
N GLY A 129 -7.03 9.92 -5.72
CA GLY A 129 -7.12 11.37 -5.72
C GLY A 129 -7.04 12.01 -4.33
N ASN A 130 -6.85 11.22 -3.25
CA ASN A 130 -6.65 11.77 -1.92
C ASN A 130 -5.17 12.12 -1.71
N PRO A 131 -4.81 13.40 -1.55
CA PRO A 131 -3.41 13.82 -1.50
C PRO A 131 -2.65 13.23 -0.31
N ASN A 132 -3.32 12.93 0.80
CA ASN A 132 -2.67 12.34 1.98
C ASN A 132 -2.36 10.86 1.78
N ALA A 133 -3.28 10.11 1.16
CA ALA A 133 -3.07 8.69 0.87
C ALA A 133 -2.00 8.50 -0.20
N GLU A 134 -2.06 9.29 -1.27
CA GLU A 134 -1.04 9.31 -2.33
C GLU A 134 0.34 9.66 -1.77
N ALA A 135 0.44 10.72 -0.95
CA ALA A 135 1.71 11.10 -0.33
C ALA A 135 2.28 10.01 0.59
N ALA A 136 1.44 9.33 1.38
CA ALA A 136 1.88 8.25 2.26
C ALA A 136 2.42 7.04 1.48
N ILE A 137 1.70 6.61 0.43
CA ILE A 137 2.11 5.48 -0.41
C ILE A 137 3.38 5.82 -1.17
N LEU A 138 3.49 7.06 -1.65
CA LEU A 138 4.67 7.53 -2.37
C LEU A 138 5.90 7.58 -1.46
N ALA A 139 5.76 8.08 -0.23
CA ALA A 139 6.86 8.11 0.74
C ALA A 139 7.37 6.69 1.06
N ILE A 140 6.48 5.74 1.35
CA ILE A 140 6.86 4.34 1.62
C ILE A 140 7.46 3.69 0.38
N SER A 141 6.94 3.98 -0.82
CA SER A 141 7.51 3.47 -2.08
C SER A 141 8.95 3.93 -2.27
N VAL A 142 9.26 5.20 -1.95
CA VAL A 142 10.64 5.73 -2.01
C VAL A 142 11.55 5.00 -1.03
N GLU A 143 11.11 4.79 0.22
CA GLU A 143 11.88 4.06 1.23
C GLU A 143 12.14 2.60 0.82
N ILE A 144 11.14 1.91 0.27
CA ILE A 144 11.30 0.54 -0.24
C ILE A 144 12.27 0.52 -1.43
N PHE A 145 12.16 1.48 -2.35
CA PHE A 145 13.07 1.59 -3.49
C PHE A 145 14.51 1.78 -3.01
N GLN A 146 14.75 2.76 -2.13
CA GLN A 146 16.08 3.05 -1.57
C GLN A 146 16.64 1.84 -0.82
N SER A 147 15.81 1.15 -0.02
CA SER A 147 16.21 -0.07 0.69
C SER A 147 16.64 -1.19 -0.26
N ARG A 148 16.01 -1.32 -1.43
CA ARG A 148 16.36 -2.34 -2.43
C ARG A 148 17.61 -1.98 -3.23
N THR A 149 17.83 -0.70 -3.51
CA THR A 149 18.99 -0.23 -4.30
C THR A 149 20.23 -0.02 -3.44
N ALA A 150 20.08 0.27 -2.15
CA ALA A 150 21.17 0.41 -1.20
C ALA A 150 21.68 -0.98 -0.77
N ALA A 151 22.56 -1.59 -1.57
CA ALA A 151 23.35 -2.72 -1.11
C ALA A 151 24.33 -2.26 -0.02
N GLY A 152 23.92 -2.29 1.25
CA GLY A 152 24.84 -2.12 2.40
C GLY A 152 24.72 -0.86 3.25
N GLY A 153 23.55 -0.21 3.35
CA GLY A 153 23.26 0.66 4.51
C GLY A 153 23.95 2.02 4.55
N SER A 154 23.96 2.76 3.44
CA SER A 154 24.21 4.20 3.47
C SER A 154 23.03 4.91 2.81
N ILE A 155 22.19 5.54 3.64
CA ILE A 155 21.27 6.60 3.20
C ILE A 155 22.21 7.74 2.80
N GLU A 156 22.44 7.93 1.50
CA GLU A 156 23.19 9.08 1.00
C GLU A 156 22.45 10.36 1.39
N GLY A 157 22.87 10.97 2.49
CA GLY A 157 22.85 12.42 2.58
C GLY A 157 23.81 12.91 1.51
N VAL A 158 23.26 13.46 0.44
CA VAL A 158 23.95 14.25 -0.59
C VAL A 158 25.26 14.90 -0.08
N ASP A 159 26.40 14.32 -0.44
CA ASP A 159 27.73 14.90 -0.17
C ASP A 159 28.04 15.96 -1.24
N PHE A 160 27.74 17.23 -0.92
CA PHE A 160 28.06 18.37 -1.76
C PHE A 160 29.39 19.05 -1.38
N ALA A 161 30.48 18.28 -1.23
CA ALA A 161 31.81 18.88 -1.06
C ALA A 161 32.88 18.21 -1.95
N TRP A 162 32.70 18.26 -3.27
CA TRP A 162 33.83 18.08 -4.18
C TRP A 162 34.55 19.42 -4.44
N LEU A 163 35.86 19.39 -4.18
CA LEU A 163 36.96 20.26 -4.65
C LEU A 163 37.72 20.94 -3.49
N SER A 164 38.69 20.22 -2.92
CA SER A 164 39.88 20.87 -2.37
C SER A 164 40.74 21.35 -3.55
N PRO A 165 40.96 22.67 -3.78
CA PRO A 165 42.01 23.10 -4.67
C PRO A 165 43.32 23.06 -3.88
N LEU A 166 44.18 22.11 -4.22
CA LEU A 166 45.60 22.14 -3.88
C LEU A 166 46.19 23.51 -4.26
N LYS A 167 46.38 24.40 -3.29
CA LYS A 167 47.36 25.49 -3.43
C LYS A 167 48.68 24.91 -2.94
N SER A 168 49.51 24.44 -3.86
CA SER A 168 50.90 24.11 -3.56
C SER A 168 51.57 25.35 -2.97
N PHE A 169 51.80 25.34 -1.65
CA PHE A 169 52.53 26.38 -0.96
C PHE A 169 54.00 26.26 -1.40
N SER A 170 54.41 27.07 -2.38
CA SER A 170 55.83 27.22 -2.70
C SER A 170 56.48 28.00 -1.56
N PRO A 171 57.51 27.49 -0.88
CA PRO A 171 58.21 28.26 0.15
C PRO A 171 58.97 29.40 -0.51
N GLU A 172 58.66 30.63 -0.09
CA GLU A 172 59.34 31.86 -0.49
C GLU A 172 60.83 31.80 -0.10
N PRO A 173 61.78 32.18 -0.99
CA PRO A 173 63.20 32.13 -0.66
C PRO A 173 63.56 33.18 0.41
N PRO A 174 64.55 32.91 1.28
CA PRO A 174 64.92 33.81 2.37
C PRO A 174 65.49 35.13 1.82
N LEU A 175 65.02 36.25 2.36
CA LEU A 175 65.51 37.60 2.06
C LEU A 175 67.00 37.71 2.43
N VAL A 176 67.84 37.99 1.44
CA VAL A 176 69.25 38.41 1.62
C VAL A 176 69.29 39.93 1.80
N ASP A 177 69.94 40.35 2.89
CA ASP A 177 70.19 41.69 3.41
C ASP A 177 70.75 42.71 2.37
N GLN A 178 70.16 43.91 2.35
CA GLN A 178 70.72 45.12 1.75
C GLN A 178 70.34 46.38 2.57
N SER A 179 70.83 46.53 3.80
CA SER A 179 71.08 47.88 4.33
C SER A 179 72.31 47.94 5.24
N LYS A 180 73.49 47.98 4.59
CA LYS A 180 74.63 48.77 5.10
C LYS A 180 74.53 50.18 4.53
N ALA A 181 74.25 51.14 5.41
CA ALA A 181 74.79 52.49 5.39
C ALA A 181 74.89 52.95 6.85
#